data_AF-A0A968H960-F1
#
_entry.id   AF-A0A968H960-F1
#
_cell.length_a   1.000
_cell.length_b   1.000
_cell.length_c   1.000
_cell.angle_alpha   90.00
_cell.angle_beta   90.00
_cell.angle_gamma   90.00
#
_symmetry.space_group_name_H-M   'P 1'
#
loop_
_entity.id
_entity.type
_entity.pdbx_description
1 polymer ?
#
loop_
_entity_poly.entity_id
_entity_poly.type
_entity_poly.pdbx_seq_one_letter_code
_entity_poly.pdbx_strand_id
1 'polypeptide(L)'
;MIIMALNCGSSSVKYLLFDWEKKVVVAKGMVERVIVGDSFIVHEVPGRETYKLEQDCSDHRAAIDLLIRVVTDRSHGVLQNVSEISAVGHRVVHGGEKFTCSVRIDDAVLNAVKEVQHLAPLHNPPNIDGIEAARSLMPSIPHVAIFDTAFHQTMPEQAFLYPVPYDWYEHHGVRRYGFHGTSHLYVSKRAAVLLNKPANQCNIITMHIGNGVSHCAIKGGISVDTTMGLTPLEGAVMGTRCGDIDPAIPAFMMQKENLSAKEIDSILNKKSGILGITGRYTDRRDVIEQAAKGDHRCQLALDIEAYRLKKYIGAYMAVVGKLDAVVFTAGVGEMGAAIREKAIEGLEHVGICLDRERNAGAMTRKRESLITTDDSPVKVFVIPTDEELVFTEDVVAILNGTYTDHMQFEYSFAKAEFVRG
;
A
#
# COMPACT_ATOMS: atom_id res chain seq x y z
N MET A 1 4.36 24.26 -8.04
CA MET A 1 4.19 23.61 -6.75
C MET A 1 5.02 22.33 -6.76
N ILE A 2 6.14 22.34 -6.04
CA ILE A 2 6.89 21.12 -5.78
C ILE A 2 6.34 20.49 -4.51
N ILE A 3 5.89 19.26 -4.58
CA ILE A 3 5.37 18.50 -3.44
C ILE A 3 6.42 17.47 -3.03
N MET A 4 6.82 17.50 -1.77
CA MET A 4 7.69 16.47 -1.19
C MET A 4 6.83 15.41 -0.50
N ALA A 5 6.87 14.17 -0.98
CA ALA A 5 6.30 13.04 -0.27
C ALA A 5 7.38 12.37 0.59
N LEU A 6 7.07 12.08 1.86
CA LEU A 6 7.94 11.38 2.80
C LEU A 6 7.27 10.09 3.30
N ASN A 7 8.07 9.03 3.37
CA ASN A 7 7.70 7.77 4.00
C ASN A 7 8.83 7.33 4.95
N CYS A 8 8.59 7.54 6.25
CA CYS A 8 9.55 7.27 7.31
C CYS A 8 9.29 5.90 7.94
N GLY A 9 10.16 4.93 7.67
CA GLY A 9 10.16 3.62 8.32
C GLY A 9 11.13 3.59 9.50
N SER A 10 11.19 2.46 10.21
CA SER A 10 12.00 2.30 11.43
C SER A 10 13.51 2.53 11.22
N SER A 11 14.01 2.33 10.00
CA SER A 11 15.44 2.45 9.67
C SER A 11 15.67 3.07 8.29
N SER A 12 14.69 3.82 7.77
CA SER A 12 14.77 4.41 6.42
C SER A 12 13.86 5.63 6.28
N VAL A 13 14.29 6.61 5.47
CA VAL A 13 13.44 7.72 5.02
C VAL A 13 13.40 7.71 3.50
N LYS A 14 12.26 7.36 2.91
CA LYS A 14 12.05 7.43 1.46
C LYS A 14 11.40 8.76 1.10
N TYR A 15 11.76 9.30 -0.07
CA TYR A 15 11.17 10.54 -0.55
C TYR A 15 10.98 10.60 -2.05
N LEU A 16 10.07 11.47 -2.44
CA LEU A 16 9.80 11.84 -3.82
C LEU A 16 9.50 13.34 -3.90
N LEU A 17 10.07 14.01 -4.90
CA LEU A 17 9.76 15.38 -5.27
C LEU A 17 8.94 15.36 -6.56
N PHE A 18 7.71 15.87 -6.50
CA PHE A 18 6.80 15.93 -7.63
C PHE A 18 6.54 17.36 -8.06
N ASP A 19 6.66 17.65 -9.35
CA ASP A 19 6.26 18.94 -9.94
C ASP A 19 4.79 18.84 -10.37
N TRP A 20 3.91 19.50 -9.62
CA TRP A 20 2.46 19.42 -9.80
C TRP A 20 2.00 19.98 -11.15
N GLU A 21 2.64 21.02 -11.65
CA GLU A 21 2.29 21.68 -12.90
C GLU A 21 2.75 20.84 -14.08
N LYS A 22 3.97 20.30 -14.01
CA LYS A 22 4.52 19.44 -15.07
C LYS A 22 4.02 17.99 -15.01
N LYS A 23 3.41 17.57 -13.89
CA LYS A 23 2.97 16.19 -13.61
C LYS A 23 4.11 15.17 -13.71
N VAL A 24 5.30 15.52 -13.23
CA VAL A 24 6.47 14.64 -13.29
C VAL A 24 7.17 14.51 -11.96
N VAL A 25 7.79 13.35 -11.74
CA VAL A 25 8.74 13.14 -10.67
C VAL A 25 10.04 13.87 -11.02
N VAL A 26 10.43 14.83 -10.20
CA VAL A 26 11.65 15.62 -10.37
C VAL A 26 12.86 14.86 -9.82
N ALA A 27 12.68 14.25 -8.66
CA ALA A 27 13.67 13.38 -8.05
C ALA A 27 13.00 12.42 -7.07
N LYS A 28 13.67 11.32 -6.77
CA LYS A 28 13.29 10.41 -5.70
C LYS A 28 14.55 9.86 -5.04
N GLY A 29 14.39 9.27 -3.86
CA GLY A 29 15.51 8.64 -3.20
C GLY A 29 15.13 8.04 -1.86
N MET A 30 16.15 7.56 -1.17
CA MET A 30 15.99 7.10 0.19
C MET A 30 17.28 7.21 0.99
N VAL A 31 17.14 7.52 2.27
CA VAL A 31 18.16 7.30 3.28
C VAL A 31 17.91 5.94 3.90
N GLU A 32 18.92 5.08 3.91
CA GLU A 32 18.86 3.73 4.48
C GLU A 32 19.73 3.61 5.74
N ARG A 33 19.43 2.59 6.55
CA ARG A 33 20.14 2.26 7.79
C ARG A 33 20.18 3.42 8.79
N VAL A 34 19.11 4.21 8.84
CA VAL A 34 18.91 5.26 9.83
C VAL A 34 18.89 4.61 11.23
N ILE A 35 19.54 5.21 12.23
CA ILE A 35 19.75 4.69 13.59
C ILE A 35 20.68 3.45 13.67
N VAL A 36 20.76 2.64 12.61
CA VAL A 36 21.51 1.37 12.58
C VAL A 36 23.02 1.59 12.42
N GLY A 37 23.44 2.68 11.79
CA GLY A 37 24.84 2.95 11.41
C GLY A 37 25.19 2.48 10.00
N ASP A 38 26.28 3.01 9.46
CA ASP A 38 26.64 2.94 8.04
C ASP A 38 25.50 3.46 7.15
N SER A 39 24.90 4.58 7.56
CA SER A 39 23.78 5.15 6.82
C SER A 39 24.25 5.71 5.48
N PHE A 40 23.38 5.65 4.47
CA PHE A 40 23.66 6.23 3.17
C PHE A 40 22.38 6.73 2.52
N ILE A 41 22.52 7.71 1.65
CA ILE A 41 21.45 8.21 0.79
C ILE A 41 21.69 7.78 -0.65
N VAL A 42 20.63 7.30 -1.29
CA VAL A 42 20.54 7.10 -2.74
C VAL A 42 19.60 8.18 -3.29
N HIS A 43 20.07 8.93 -4.27
CA HIS A 43 19.33 10.01 -4.93
C HIS A 43 19.28 9.77 -6.44
N GLU A 44 18.07 9.73 -6.98
CA GLU A 44 17.79 9.46 -8.38
C GLU A 44 17.06 10.66 -8.99
N VAL A 45 17.63 11.18 -10.07
CA VAL A 45 17.04 12.24 -10.90
C VAL A 45 16.86 11.68 -12.31
N PRO A 46 15.66 11.76 -12.91
CA PRO A 46 15.46 11.27 -14.28
C PRO A 46 16.47 11.86 -15.25
N GLY A 47 17.14 11.00 -16.02
CA GLY A 47 18.16 11.38 -16.99
C GLY A 47 19.55 11.69 -16.42
N ARG A 48 19.78 11.48 -15.11
CA ARG A 48 21.11 11.58 -14.48
C ARG A 48 21.55 10.23 -13.92
N GLU A 49 22.85 10.08 -13.68
CA GLU A 49 23.37 8.93 -12.92
C GLU A 49 22.88 8.98 -11.47
N THR A 50 22.67 7.80 -10.87
CA THR A 50 22.29 7.67 -9.47
C THR A 50 23.41 8.17 -8.58
N TYR A 51 23.10 9.15 -7.72
CA TYR A 51 24.03 9.67 -6.72
C TYR A 51 23.90 8.87 -5.43
N LYS A 52 25.03 8.43 -4.87
CA LYS A 52 25.11 7.76 -3.56
C LYS A 52 26.08 8.52 -2.67
N LEU A 53 25.68 8.78 -1.43
CA LEU A 53 26.51 9.38 -0.40
C LEU A 53 26.38 8.58 0.90
N GLU A 54 27.51 8.15 1.44
CA GLU A 54 27.59 7.50 2.75
C GLU A 54 27.75 8.58 3.82
N GLN A 55 26.78 8.66 4.73
CA GLN A 55 26.79 9.60 5.84
C GLN A 55 25.85 9.07 6.93
N ASP A 56 26.41 8.78 8.10
CA ASP A 56 25.67 8.27 9.24
C ASP A 56 24.55 9.21 9.68
N CYS A 57 23.39 8.61 9.97
CA CYS A 57 22.19 9.28 10.45
C CYS A 57 21.73 8.62 11.75
N SER A 58 21.96 9.29 12.89
CA SER A 58 21.61 8.79 14.22
C SER A 58 20.11 8.75 14.49
N ASP A 59 19.32 9.53 13.75
CA ASP A 59 17.87 9.64 13.89
C ASP A 59 17.23 10.14 12.58
N HIS A 60 15.89 10.20 12.55
CA HIS A 60 15.12 10.69 11.40
C HIS A 60 15.37 12.17 11.09
N ARG A 61 15.74 12.98 12.08
CA ARG A 61 16.05 14.40 11.87
C ARG A 61 17.35 14.54 11.07
N ALA A 62 18.39 13.81 11.42
CA ALA A 62 19.64 13.76 10.66
C ALA A 62 19.42 13.22 9.24
N ALA A 63 18.56 12.20 9.07
CA ALA A 63 18.23 11.67 7.76
C ALA A 63 17.48 12.67 6.88
N ILE A 64 16.50 13.40 7.43
CA ILE A 64 15.75 14.42 6.68
C ILE A 64 16.63 15.65 6.38
N ASP A 65 17.52 16.03 7.30
CA ASP A 65 18.51 17.09 7.04
C ASP A 65 19.44 16.71 5.89
N LEU A 66 19.99 15.48 5.90
CA LEU A 66 20.81 14.95 4.80
C LEU A 66 20.05 14.97 3.47
N LEU A 67 18.80 14.52 3.47
CA LEU A 67 17.93 14.57 2.30
C LEU A 67 17.78 16.01 1.78
N ILE A 68 17.44 16.96 2.64
CA ILE A 68 17.27 18.37 2.26
C ILE A 68 18.56 18.91 1.64
N ARG A 69 19.71 18.60 2.26
CA ARG A 69 21.04 19.00 1.75
C ARG A 69 21.33 18.41 0.37
N VAL A 70 20.97 17.14 0.12
CA VAL A 70 21.19 16.51 -1.18
C VAL A 70 20.28 17.07 -2.26
N VAL A 71 18.99 17.28 -1.97
CA VAL A 71 18.05 17.81 -2.98
C VAL A 71 18.29 19.29 -3.29
N THR A 72 18.96 20.02 -2.40
CA THR A 72 19.37 21.43 -2.58
C THR A 72 20.85 21.62 -2.94
N ASP A 73 21.58 20.53 -3.14
CA ASP A 73 22.99 20.59 -3.51
C ASP A 73 23.18 21.20 -4.92
N ARG A 74 24.26 21.97 -5.10
CA ARG A 74 24.51 22.68 -6.38
C ARG A 74 24.84 21.74 -7.54
N SER A 75 25.43 20.57 -7.26
CA SER A 75 25.90 19.63 -8.28
C SER A 75 24.90 18.51 -8.53
N HIS A 76 24.31 17.98 -7.46
CA HIS A 76 23.47 16.79 -7.52
C HIS A 76 21.98 17.09 -7.29
N GLY A 77 21.67 18.22 -6.66
CA GLY A 77 20.32 18.61 -6.32
C GLY A 77 19.45 18.96 -7.53
N VAL A 78 18.16 19.13 -7.23
CA VAL A 78 17.13 19.52 -8.20
C VAL A 78 16.41 20.81 -7.79
N LEU A 79 16.71 21.32 -6.60
CA LEU A 79 16.20 22.58 -6.06
C LEU A 79 17.37 23.52 -5.79
N GLN A 80 17.19 24.82 -5.99
CA GLN A 80 18.13 25.86 -5.57
C GLN A 80 18.04 26.11 -4.07
N ASN A 81 16.85 25.97 -3.48
CA ASN A 81 16.60 26.15 -2.05
C ASN A 81 15.39 25.34 -1.57
N VAL A 82 15.31 25.14 -0.25
CA VAL A 82 14.23 24.36 0.38
C VAL A 82 12.85 25.01 0.22
N SER A 83 12.79 26.35 0.09
CA SER A 83 11.51 27.07 -0.05
C SER A 83 10.82 26.87 -1.41
N GLU A 84 11.46 26.20 -2.38
CA GLU A 84 10.79 25.75 -3.60
C GLU A 84 9.79 24.62 -3.32
N ILE A 85 9.94 23.90 -2.21
CA ILE A 85 8.97 22.92 -1.75
C ILE A 85 7.74 23.68 -1.25
N SER A 86 6.60 23.42 -1.90
CA SER A 86 5.32 24.07 -1.59
C SER A 86 4.56 23.37 -0.46
N ALA A 87 4.76 22.07 -0.29
CA ALA A 87 4.22 21.29 0.84
C ALA A 87 4.94 19.95 1.02
N VAL A 88 4.78 19.38 2.21
CA VAL A 88 5.27 18.04 2.54
C VAL A 88 4.12 17.11 2.88
N GLY A 89 3.91 16.07 2.09
CA GLY A 89 3.00 14.97 2.37
C GLY A 89 3.70 13.85 3.15
N HIS A 90 3.09 13.38 4.23
CA HIS A 90 3.62 12.33 5.10
C HIS A 90 2.73 11.10 4.99
N ARG A 91 3.32 9.97 4.61
CA ARG A 91 2.65 8.67 4.79
C ARG A 91 2.56 8.37 6.27
N VAL A 92 1.34 8.18 6.77
CA VAL A 92 1.07 7.71 8.12
C VAL A 92 0.37 6.37 8.03
N VAL A 93 0.93 5.34 8.63
CA VAL A 93 0.38 3.98 8.50
C VAL A 93 -0.98 3.87 9.17
N HIS A 94 -1.14 4.42 10.38
CA HIS A 94 -2.35 4.23 11.17
C HIS A 94 -2.96 5.55 11.65
N GLY A 95 -4.20 5.84 11.22
CA GLY A 95 -4.99 6.99 11.66
C GLY A 95 -5.99 6.69 12.79
N GLY A 96 -6.18 5.40 13.11
CA GLY A 96 -7.25 5.00 14.01
C GLY A 96 -8.62 5.35 13.40
N GLU A 97 -9.63 5.53 14.23
CA GLU A 97 -10.97 5.95 13.78
C GLU A 97 -11.08 7.47 13.57
N LYS A 98 -10.10 8.24 14.08
CA LYS A 98 -10.13 9.71 14.05
C LYS A 98 -9.90 10.27 12.66
N PHE A 99 -9.06 9.60 11.87
CA PHE A 99 -8.64 10.09 10.55
C PHE A 99 -9.23 9.24 9.44
N THR A 100 -10.33 9.73 8.87
CA THR A 100 -11.06 9.09 7.77
C THR A 100 -10.67 9.61 6.39
N CYS A 101 -9.87 10.67 6.32
CA CYS A 101 -9.32 11.23 5.11
C CYS A 101 -7.95 11.90 5.38
N SER A 102 -7.26 12.32 4.33
CA SER A 102 -6.01 13.08 4.46
C SER A 102 -6.27 14.45 5.12
N VAL A 103 -5.36 14.91 5.99
CA VAL A 103 -5.53 16.17 6.73
C VAL A 103 -4.25 17.00 6.79
N ARG A 104 -4.41 18.32 6.86
CA ARG A 104 -3.30 19.23 7.17
C ARG A 104 -2.82 18.97 8.60
N ILE A 105 -1.51 18.88 8.79
CA ILE A 105 -0.89 18.63 10.09
C ILE A 105 -0.75 19.95 10.84
N ASP A 106 -1.37 20.00 12.01
CA ASP A 106 -1.09 20.93 13.10
C ASP A 106 -0.69 20.14 14.37
N ASP A 107 -0.56 20.84 15.50
CA ASP A 107 -0.18 20.19 16.76
C ASP A 107 -1.28 19.27 17.32
N ALA A 108 -2.55 19.58 17.07
CA ALA A 108 -3.66 18.74 17.49
C ALA A 108 -3.70 17.42 16.70
N VAL A 109 -3.50 17.49 15.38
CA VAL A 109 -3.38 16.32 14.50
C VAL A 109 -2.18 15.46 14.91
N LEU A 110 -1.01 16.07 15.12
CA LEU A 110 0.18 15.33 15.54
C LEU A 110 -0.03 14.61 16.87
N ASN A 111 -0.67 15.27 17.85
CA ASN A 111 -1.01 14.64 19.13
C ASN A 111 -2.02 13.50 18.97
N ALA A 112 -3.04 13.66 18.12
CA ALA A 112 -3.97 12.59 17.83
C ALA A 112 -3.30 11.38 17.14
N VAL A 113 -2.31 11.59 16.27
CA VAL A 113 -1.49 10.50 15.70
C VAL A 113 -0.66 9.79 16.78
N LYS A 114 -0.11 10.54 17.74
CA LYS A 114 0.61 9.97 18.90
C LYS A 114 -0.29 9.12 19.78
N GLU A 115 -1.54 9.50 19.98
CA GLU A 115 -2.50 8.73 20.79
C GLU A 115 -2.78 7.35 20.18
N VAL A 116 -2.87 7.25 18.85
CA VAL A 116 -3.15 5.99 18.13
C VAL A 116 -1.89 5.19 17.78
N GLN A 117 -0.69 5.63 18.17
CA GLN A 117 0.56 4.97 17.79
C GLN A 117 0.66 3.51 18.27
N HIS A 118 -0.03 3.18 19.37
CA HIS A 118 -0.07 1.84 19.95
C HIS A 118 -0.73 0.81 19.02
N LEU A 119 -1.56 1.24 18.06
CA LEU A 119 -2.18 0.38 17.05
C LEU A 119 -1.18 -0.06 15.98
N ALA A 120 -0.09 0.69 15.78
CA ALA A 120 0.96 0.38 14.81
C ALA A 120 2.35 0.70 15.37
N PRO A 121 2.81 -0.01 16.42
CA PRO A 121 4.00 0.34 17.20
C PRO A 121 5.32 0.26 16.41
N LEU A 122 5.34 -0.47 15.30
CA LEU A 122 6.51 -0.55 14.40
C LEU A 122 6.52 0.51 13.29
N HIS A 123 5.42 1.26 13.12
CA HIS A 123 5.22 2.14 11.97
C HIS A 123 4.88 3.58 12.36
N ASN A 124 3.93 3.79 13.29
CA ASN A 124 3.55 5.15 13.67
C ASN A 124 4.69 5.92 14.37
N PRO A 125 5.51 5.33 15.27
CA PRO A 125 6.62 6.07 15.87
C PRO A 125 7.59 6.69 14.85
N PRO A 126 8.16 5.96 13.87
CA PRO A 126 9.01 6.59 12.86
C PRO A 126 8.24 7.56 11.94
N ASN A 127 6.92 7.39 11.73
CA ASN A 127 6.12 8.39 11.02
C ASN A 127 6.04 9.70 11.82
N ILE A 128 5.81 9.62 13.14
CA ILE A 128 5.77 10.77 14.06
C ILE A 128 7.13 11.47 14.09
N ASP A 129 8.22 10.72 14.26
CA ASP A 129 9.60 11.26 14.26
C ASP A 129 9.89 12.00 12.94
N GLY A 130 9.46 11.42 11.82
CA GLY A 130 9.55 12.03 10.50
C GLY A 130 8.78 13.35 10.36
N ILE A 131 7.54 13.38 10.85
CA ILE A 131 6.69 14.58 10.85
C ILE A 131 7.33 15.68 11.70
N GLU A 132 7.75 15.35 12.92
CA GLU A 132 8.37 16.32 13.85
C GLU A 132 9.67 16.89 13.29
N ALA A 133 10.55 16.01 12.79
CA ALA A 133 11.79 16.42 12.16
C ALA A 133 11.55 17.33 10.95
N ALA A 134 10.66 16.94 10.05
CA ALA A 134 10.38 17.72 8.85
C ALA A 134 9.76 19.09 9.20
N ARG A 135 8.82 19.15 10.16
CA ARG A 135 8.23 20.43 10.62
C ARG A 135 9.26 21.33 11.28
N SER A 136 10.21 20.75 12.01
CA SER A 136 11.32 21.51 12.62
C SER A 136 12.28 22.08 11.58
N LEU A 137 12.59 21.32 10.52
CA LEU A 137 13.53 21.72 9.46
C LEU A 137 12.87 22.63 8.40
N MET A 138 11.56 22.55 8.23
CA MET A 138 10.77 23.31 7.23
C MET A 138 9.56 24.01 7.86
N PRO A 139 9.73 24.90 8.86
CA PRO A 139 8.63 25.40 9.70
C PRO A 139 7.61 26.28 8.96
N SER A 140 7.99 26.90 7.85
CA SER A 140 7.11 27.73 7.02
C SER A 140 6.35 26.95 5.96
N ILE A 141 6.71 25.69 5.73
CA ILE A 141 6.10 24.84 4.70
C ILE A 141 4.90 24.10 5.32
N PRO A 142 3.74 24.01 4.66
CA PRO A 142 2.62 23.23 5.16
C PRO A 142 2.87 21.72 5.07
N HIS A 143 2.43 20.98 6.09
CA HIS A 143 2.54 19.53 6.18
C HIS A 143 1.15 18.88 6.10
N VAL A 144 1.04 17.72 5.47
CA VAL A 144 -0.21 16.96 5.32
C VAL A 144 0.05 15.49 5.68
N ALA A 145 -0.85 14.87 6.42
CA ALA A 145 -0.84 13.44 6.72
C ALA A 145 -1.78 12.70 5.77
N ILE A 146 -1.28 11.63 5.15
CA ILE A 146 -2.04 10.72 4.29
C ILE A 146 -2.02 9.35 4.96
N PHE A 147 -3.21 8.84 5.30
CA PHE A 147 -3.33 7.63 6.11
C PHE A 147 -3.63 6.40 5.25
N ASP A 148 -2.86 5.33 5.41
CA ASP A 148 -3.10 4.05 4.70
C ASP A 148 -4.47 3.43 5.09
N THR A 149 -4.99 3.80 6.25
CA THR A 149 -6.22 3.31 6.88
C THR A 149 -7.47 4.12 6.52
N ALA A 150 -7.31 5.32 5.94
CA ALA A 150 -8.41 6.27 5.73
C ALA A 150 -9.49 5.74 4.78
N PHE A 151 -9.10 5.19 3.62
CA PHE A 151 -10.03 4.66 2.62
C PHE A 151 -10.98 3.59 3.19
N HIS A 152 -10.51 2.84 4.18
CA HIS A 152 -11.22 1.74 4.80
C HIS A 152 -12.16 2.16 5.95
N GLN A 153 -12.17 3.43 6.35
CA GLN A 153 -13.06 3.93 7.43
C GLN A 153 -14.55 3.92 7.05
N THR A 154 -14.88 3.54 5.81
CA THR A 154 -16.24 3.34 5.33
C THR A 154 -16.79 1.92 5.57
N MET A 155 -15.98 1.00 6.11
CA MET A 155 -16.43 -0.36 6.45
C MET A 155 -17.55 -0.33 7.50
N PRO A 156 -18.61 -1.14 7.34
CA PRO A 156 -19.67 -1.24 8.33
C PRO A 156 -19.23 -2.06 9.56
N GLU A 157 -19.92 -1.91 10.68
CA GLU A 157 -19.61 -2.56 11.97
C GLU A 157 -19.40 -4.07 11.86
N GLN A 158 -20.30 -4.77 11.13
CA GLN A 158 -20.19 -6.22 10.95
C GLN A 158 -18.94 -6.67 10.17
N ALA A 159 -18.26 -5.78 9.45
CA ALA A 159 -17.03 -6.08 8.72
C ALA A 159 -15.78 -5.78 9.55
N PHE A 160 -15.83 -4.76 10.41
CA PHE A 160 -14.65 -4.34 11.18
C PHE A 160 -14.57 -4.87 12.61
N LEU A 161 -15.69 -5.22 13.23
CA LEU A 161 -15.67 -5.78 14.58
C LEU A 161 -15.26 -7.25 14.52
N TYR A 162 -14.24 -7.61 15.30
CA TYR A 162 -13.88 -9.01 15.49
C TYR A 162 -14.82 -9.67 16.50
N PRO A 163 -15.13 -10.97 16.35
CA PRO A 163 -15.94 -11.73 17.31
C PRO A 163 -15.10 -12.14 18.54
N VAL A 164 -14.61 -11.14 19.28
CA VAL A 164 -13.83 -11.23 20.53
C VAL A 164 -14.52 -10.40 21.62
N PRO A 165 -14.07 -10.39 22.90
CA PRO A 165 -14.70 -9.56 23.92
C PRO A 165 -14.85 -8.10 23.47
N TYR A 166 -16.08 -7.57 23.54
CA TYR A 166 -16.41 -6.26 22.99
C TYR A 166 -15.61 -5.13 23.66
N ASP A 167 -15.29 -5.26 24.95
CA ASP A 167 -14.44 -4.34 25.70
C ASP A 167 -13.07 -4.11 25.03
N TRP A 168 -12.55 -5.06 24.24
CA TRP A 168 -11.29 -4.87 23.50
C TRP A 168 -11.43 -3.84 22.39
N TYR A 169 -12.62 -3.77 21.77
CA TYR A 169 -12.94 -2.69 20.86
C TYR A 169 -13.07 -1.36 21.62
N GLU A 170 -13.91 -1.31 22.67
CA GLU A 170 -14.21 -0.07 23.40
C GLU A 170 -13.00 0.55 24.11
N HIS A 171 -12.09 -0.27 24.64
CA HIS A 171 -10.97 0.21 25.47
C HIS A 171 -9.62 0.21 24.75
N HIS A 172 -9.47 -0.59 23.70
CA HIS A 172 -8.19 -0.78 23.01
C HIS A 172 -8.27 -0.57 21.50
N GLY A 173 -9.45 -0.24 20.95
CA GLY A 173 -9.62 0.00 19.53
C GLY A 173 -9.36 -1.24 18.67
N VAL A 174 -9.56 -2.44 19.21
CA VAL A 174 -9.37 -3.70 18.47
C VAL A 174 -10.49 -3.86 17.44
N ARG A 175 -10.17 -3.50 16.19
CA ARG A 175 -11.02 -3.64 15.01
C ARG A 175 -10.17 -3.80 13.76
N ARG A 176 -10.81 -4.17 12.65
CA ARG A 176 -10.23 -4.06 11.31
C ARG A 176 -10.05 -2.59 10.96
N TYR A 177 -8.84 -2.21 10.59
CA TYR A 177 -8.55 -0.90 9.99
C TYR A 177 -8.23 -1.02 8.50
N GLY A 178 -7.42 -2.03 8.12
CA GLY A 178 -6.99 -2.22 6.73
C GLY A 178 -5.88 -1.27 6.29
N PHE A 179 -5.11 -1.69 5.28
CA PHE A 179 -3.99 -0.91 4.74
C PHE A 179 -3.91 -1.04 3.22
N HIS A 180 -3.01 -0.26 2.62
CA HIS A 180 -2.94 0.00 1.18
C HIS A 180 -4.17 0.77 0.65
N GLY A 181 -4.81 1.57 1.50
CA GLY A 181 -6.03 2.31 1.15
C GLY A 181 -5.85 3.21 -0.07
N THR A 182 -4.73 3.92 -0.20
CA THR A 182 -4.44 4.77 -1.37
C THR A 182 -4.29 3.99 -2.66
N SER A 183 -3.67 2.80 -2.61
CA SER A 183 -3.58 1.92 -3.77
C SER A 183 -4.95 1.41 -4.19
N HIS A 184 -5.76 0.92 -3.23
CA HIS A 184 -7.14 0.46 -3.50
C HIS A 184 -8.02 1.58 -4.04
N LEU A 185 -7.90 2.79 -3.50
CA LEU A 185 -8.59 3.99 -3.97
C LEU A 185 -8.23 4.30 -5.42
N TYR A 186 -6.94 4.35 -5.75
CA TYR A 186 -6.46 4.66 -7.09
C TYR A 186 -7.00 3.66 -8.11
N VAL A 187 -6.73 2.37 -7.91
CA VAL A 187 -7.05 1.35 -8.92
C VAL A 187 -8.55 1.10 -9.06
N SER A 188 -9.35 1.34 -8.01
CA SER A 188 -10.81 1.26 -8.10
C SER A 188 -11.42 2.41 -8.90
N LYS A 189 -10.93 3.65 -8.72
CA LYS A 189 -11.35 4.78 -9.56
C LYS A 189 -10.92 4.59 -11.01
N ARG A 190 -9.71 4.10 -11.26
CA ARG A 190 -9.26 3.74 -12.62
C ARG A 190 -10.12 2.65 -13.25
N ALA A 191 -10.44 1.60 -12.52
CA ALA A 191 -11.33 0.56 -13.02
C ALA A 191 -12.74 1.10 -13.34
N ALA A 192 -13.29 2.01 -12.55
CA ALA A 192 -14.56 2.66 -12.85
C ALA A 192 -14.53 3.43 -14.20
N VAL A 193 -13.43 4.16 -14.46
CA VAL A 193 -13.19 4.82 -15.76
C VAL A 193 -13.17 3.81 -16.90
N LEU A 194 -12.42 2.70 -16.75
CA LEU A 194 -12.32 1.65 -17.78
C LEU A 194 -13.64 0.90 -18.01
N LEU A 195 -14.49 0.82 -16.98
CA LEU A 195 -15.85 0.28 -17.06
C LEU A 195 -16.84 1.27 -17.72
N ASN A 196 -16.43 2.52 -17.97
CA ASN A 196 -17.29 3.62 -18.39
C ASN A 196 -18.49 3.82 -17.45
N LYS A 197 -18.24 3.76 -16.14
CA LYS A 197 -19.27 3.91 -15.10
C LYS A 197 -18.82 4.90 -14.02
N PRO A 198 -19.75 5.64 -13.40
CA PRO A 198 -19.46 6.38 -12.18
C PRO A 198 -18.94 5.44 -11.08
N ALA A 199 -17.92 5.87 -10.33
CA ALA A 199 -17.32 5.04 -9.27
C ALA A 199 -18.35 4.63 -8.20
N ASN A 200 -19.32 5.49 -7.90
CA ASN A 200 -20.42 5.21 -6.96
C ASN A 200 -21.47 4.19 -7.47
N GLN A 201 -21.31 3.71 -8.71
CA GLN A 201 -22.15 2.67 -9.32
C GLN A 201 -21.35 1.39 -9.64
N CYS A 202 -20.10 1.30 -9.19
CA CYS A 202 -19.24 0.16 -9.43
C CYS A 202 -19.09 -0.71 -8.17
N ASN A 203 -19.16 -2.02 -8.35
CA ASN A 203 -18.76 -3.01 -7.37
C ASN A 203 -17.48 -3.70 -7.84
N ILE A 204 -16.39 -3.49 -7.12
CA ILE A 204 -15.04 -3.87 -7.55
C ILE A 204 -14.36 -4.65 -6.42
N ILE A 205 -13.59 -5.68 -6.79
CA ILE A 205 -12.62 -6.31 -5.89
C ILE A 205 -11.23 -5.92 -6.35
N THR A 206 -10.45 -5.28 -5.48
CA THR A 206 -9.08 -4.89 -5.78
C THR A 206 -8.11 -5.83 -5.07
N MET A 207 -7.14 -6.35 -5.84
CA MET A 207 -6.14 -7.32 -5.42
C MET A 207 -4.76 -6.65 -5.48
N HIS A 208 -4.35 -6.00 -4.39
CA HIS A 208 -3.01 -5.44 -4.25
C HIS A 208 -2.04 -6.55 -3.84
N ILE A 209 -1.23 -7.02 -4.79
CA ILE A 209 -0.30 -8.14 -4.57
C ILE A 209 1.13 -7.65 -4.75
N GLY A 210 1.77 -7.31 -3.63
CA GLY A 210 3.19 -6.94 -3.56
C GLY A 210 3.94 -7.83 -2.56
N ASN A 211 4.96 -7.25 -1.90
CA ASN A 211 5.59 -7.95 -0.78
C ASN A 211 4.62 -8.09 0.40
N GLY A 212 3.89 -7.00 0.71
CA GLY A 212 2.63 -7.05 1.44
C GLY A 212 1.47 -7.25 0.49
N VAL A 213 0.45 -7.98 0.92
CA VAL A 213 -0.70 -8.34 0.08
C VAL A 213 -1.98 -8.00 0.81
N SER A 214 -2.84 -7.21 0.20
CA SER A 214 -4.20 -6.98 0.70
C SER A 214 -5.21 -6.94 -0.42
N HIS A 215 -6.45 -7.32 -0.11
CA HIS A 215 -7.57 -7.23 -1.04
C HIS A 215 -8.69 -6.43 -0.41
N CYS A 216 -9.43 -5.69 -1.23
CA CYS A 216 -10.52 -4.85 -0.76
C CYS A 216 -11.79 -5.12 -1.56
N ALA A 217 -12.91 -5.27 -0.85
CA ALA A 217 -14.24 -5.28 -1.40
C ALA A 217 -14.75 -3.83 -1.45
N ILE A 218 -15.09 -3.36 -2.65
CA ILE A 218 -15.53 -1.98 -2.88
C ILE A 218 -16.93 -2.02 -3.46
N LYS A 219 -17.88 -1.35 -2.81
CA LYS A 219 -19.28 -1.33 -3.21
C LYS A 219 -19.75 0.11 -3.34
N GLY A 220 -20.06 0.54 -4.56
CA GLY A 220 -20.44 1.93 -4.82
C GLY A 220 -19.33 2.92 -4.44
N GLY A 221 -18.08 2.59 -4.76
CA GLY A 221 -16.93 3.48 -4.57
C GLY A 221 -16.36 3.57 -3.14
N ILE A 222 -16.99 2.91 -2.16
CA ILE A 222 -16.50 2.85 -0.76
C ILE A 222 -15.99 1.46 -0.41
N SER A 223 -15.00 1.40 0.49
CA SER A 223 -14.46 0.16 1.03
C SER A 223 -15.45 -0.47 2.01
N VAL A 224 -16.00 -1.63 1.68
CA VAL A 224 -16.93 -2.37 2.56
C VAL A 224 -16.29 -3.55 3.27
N ASP A 225 -15.12 -4.01 2.82
CA ASP A 225 -14.30 -5.01 3.51
C ASP A 225 -12.84 -4.96 3.01
N THR A 226 -11.89 -5.45 3.80
CA THR A 226 -10.47 -5.53 3.44
C THR A 226 -9.74 -6.62 4.21
N THR A 227 -8.78 -7.30 3.58
CA THR A 227 -8.21 -8.52 4.16
C THR A 227 -7.29 -8.24 5.34
N MET A 228 -6.57 -7.11 5.30
CA MET A 228 -5.73 -6.73 6.44
C MET A 228 -6.57 -6.21 7.59
N GLY A 229 -6.10 -6.47 8.79
CA GLY A 229 -6.85 -6.37 10.03
C GLY A 229 -6.60 -5.10 10.82
N LEU A 230 -6.53 -5.30 12.14
CA LEU A 230 -5.86 -4.41 13.07
C LEU A 230 -4.42 -4.15 12.65
N THR A 231 -3.74 -5.18 12.12
CA THR A 231 -2.35 -5.11 11.67
C THR A 231 -2.22 -5.59 10.23
N PRO A 232 -1.10 -5.28 9.55
CA PRO A 232 -0.82 -5.79 8.20
C PRO A 232 -0.53 -7.31 8.12
N LEU A 233 -0.76 -8.08 9.19
CA LEU A 233 -0.49 -9.52 9.26
C LEU A 233 -1.65 -10.36 8.74
N GLU A 234 -2.90 -9.94 9.02
CA GLU A 234 -4.11 -10.67 8.64
C GLU A 234 -4.29 -10.71 7.12
N GLY A 235 -4.94 -11.77 6.64
CA GLY A 235 -5.46 -11.85 5.30
C GLY A 235 -4.69 -12.80 4.40
N ALA A 236 -4.23 -12.26 3.28
CA ALA A 236 -3.55 -13.00 2.23
C ALA A 236 -2.16 -13.51 2.66
N VAL A 237 -1.70 -14.56 1.99
CA VAL A 237 -0.29 -15.01 2.09
C VAL A 237 0.59 -13.93 1.49
N MET A 238 1.68 -13.60 2.19
CA MET A 238 2.61 -12.55 1.80
C MET A 238 4.03 -13.11 1.65
N GLY A 239 5.01 -12.26 1.36
CA GLY A 239 6.40 -12.70 1.21
C GLY A 239 6.93 -13.37 2.48
N THR A 240 6.75 -12.74 3.63
CA THR A 240 7.24 -13.22 4.93
C THR A 240 6.16 -13.31 6.02
N ARG A 241 4.94 -12.82 5.74
CA ARG A 241 3.83 -12.80 6.68
C ARG A 241 2.89 -13.98 6.44
N CYS A 242 2.37 -14.56 7.51
CA CYS A 242 1.54 -15.77 7.42
C CYS A 242 0.18 -15.56 6.75
N GLY A 243 -0.42 -14.37 6.88
CA GLY A 243 -1.85 -14.19 6.56
C GLY A 243 -2.72 -14.95 7.57
N ASP A 244 -3.92 -15.31 7.16
CA ASP A 244 -4.88 -16.00 8.03
C ASP A 244 -4.38 -17.40 8.44
N ILE A 245 -4.35 -17.64 9.74
CA ILE A 245 -4.08 -18.93 10.37
C ILE A 245 -5.08 -19.13 11.52
N ASP A 246 -5.18 -20.36 12.02
CA ASP A 246 -5.95 -20.65 13.22
C ASP A 246 -5.39 -19.86 14.44
N PRO A 247 -6.20 -19.06 15.15
CA PRO A 247 -5.77 -18.29 16.33
C PRO A 247 -5.18 -19.15 17.47
N ALA A 248 -5.40 -20.46 17.50
CA ALA A 248 -4.80 -21.36 18.49
C ALA A 248 -3.34 -21.74 18.17
N ILE A 249 -2.91 -21.60 16.91
CA ILE A 249 -1.54 -21.97 16.48
C ILE A 249 -0.45 -21.19 17.22
N PRO A 250 -0.53 -19.84 17.37
CA PRO A 250 0.51 -19.09 18.08
C PRO A 250 0.73 -19.60 19.51
N ALA A 251 -0.33 -19.77 20.29
CA ALA A 251 -0.25 -20.25 21.67
C ALA A 251 0.29 -21.69 21.73
N PHE A 252 -0.16 -22.57 20.82
CA PHE A 252 0.36 -23.93 20.71
C PHE A 252 1.88 -23.94 20.43
N MET A 253 2.34 -23.15 19.46
CA MET A 253 3.76 -23.08 19.10
C MET A 253 4.60 -22.43 20.20
N MET A 254 4.09 -21.40 20.88
CA MET A 254 4.75 -20.83 22.06
C MET A 254 5.01 -21.89 23.13
N GLN A 255 4.04 -22.76 23.41
CA GLN A 255 4.21 -23.85 24.37
C GLN A 255 5.18 -24.93 23.88
N LYS A 256 5.15 -25.28 22.59
CA LYS A 256 5.98 -26.36 22.02
C LYS A 256 7.44 -25.97 21.88
N GLU A 257 7.72 -24.74 21.46
CA GLU A 257 9.06 -24.24 21.16
C GLU A 257 9.58 -23.29 22.26
N ASN A 258 8.83 -23.15 23.37
CA ASN A 258 9.14 -22.25 24.48
C ASN A 258 9.41 -20.80 24.03
N LEU A 259 8.56 -20.30 23.14
CA LEU A 259 8.68 -18.96 22.55
C LEU A 259 7.87 -17.92 23.35
N SER A 260 8.43 -16.72 23.45
CA SER A 260 7.71 -15.54 23.93
C SER A 260 6.71 -15.00 22.90
N ALA A 261 5.79 -14.16 23.36
CA ALA A 261 4.84 -13.46 22.49
C ALA A 261 5.54 -12.60 21.41
N LYS A 262 6.69 -12.01 21.74
CA LYS A 262 7.49 -11.20 20.79
C LYS A 262 8.18 -12.08 19.74
N GLU A 263 8.64 -13.26 20.12
CA GLU A 263 9.26 -14.20 19.18
C GLU A 263 8.24 -14.78 18.21
N ILE A 264 7.06 -15.17 18.69
CA ILE A 264 6.01 -15.66 17.79
C ILE A 264 5.52 -14.56 16.83
N ASP A 265 5.33 -13.32 17.30
CA ASP A 265 4.98 -12.18 16.43
C ASP A 265 6.04 -11.97 15.34
N SER A 266 7.33 -12.02 15.72
CA SER A 266 8.45 -11.93 14.78
C SER A 266 8.45 -13.08 13.76
N ILE A 267 8.19 -14.32 14.19
CA ILE A 267 8.10 -15.48 13.30
C ILE A 267 6.95 -15.31 12.30
N LEU A 268 5.77 -14.91 12.77
CA LEU A 268 4.58 -14.72 11.94
C LEU A 268 4.74 -13.58 10.93
N ASN A 269 5.50 -12.53 11.27
CA ASN A 269 5.74 -11.40 10.38
C ASN A 269 6.94 -11.56 9.44
N LYS A 270 8.01 -12.24 9.86
CA LYS A 270 9.32 -12.23 9.18
C LYS A 270 9.80 -13.58 8.68
N LYS A 271 9.24 -14.69 9.18
CA LYS A 271 9.71 -16.06 8.86
C LYS A 271 8.60 -16.97 8.31
N SER A 272 7.45 -16.41 7.97
CA SER A 272 6.26 -17.13 7.51
C SER A 272 5.96 -16.84 6.04
N GLY A 273 4.72 -17.05 5.58
CA GLY A 273 4.32 -16.77 4.20
C GLY A 273 5.05 -17.63 3.18
N ILE A 274 5.33 -17.06 2.01
CA ILE A 274 6.09 -17.72 0.94
C ILE A 274 7.48 -18.15 1.44
N LEU A 275 8.16 -17.34 2.25
CA LEU A 275 9.45 -17.70 2.85
C LEU A 275 9.33 -18.91 3.76
N GLY A 276 8.32 -18.96 4.63
CA GLY A 276 8.11 -20.11 5.52
C GLY A 276 7.85 -21.40 4.75
N ILE A 277 7.05 -21.33 3.68
CA ILE A 277 6.70 -22.49 2.86
C ILE A 277 7.88 -22.96 2.02
N THR A 278 8.66 -22.07 1.41
CA THR A 278 9.80 -22.44 0.56
C THR A 278 11.08 -22.70 1.34
N GLY A 279 11.22 -22.07 2.52
CA GLY A 279 12.43 -22.07 3.34
C GLY A 279 13.55 -21.18 2.83
N ARG A 280 13.37 -20.47 1.69
CA ARG A 280 14.46 -19.75 1.03
C ARG A 280 14.05 -18.45 0.32
N TYR A 281 12.88 -18.42 -0.32
CA TYR A 281 12.53 -17.34 -1.25
C TYR A 281 11.39 -16.48 -0.71
N THR A 282 11.51 -15.16 -0.91
CA THR A 282 10.44 -14.18 -0.67
C THR A 282 9.92 -13.56 -1.97
N ASP A 283 10.79 -13.47 -2.99
CA ASP A 283 10.47 -12.95 -4.31
C ASP A 283 9.73 -14.01 -5.14
N ARG A 284 8.54 -13.66 -5.64
CA ARG A 284 7.73 -14.58 -6.44
C ARG A 284 8.39 -14.96 -7.76
N ARG A 285 9.31 -14.15 -8.30
CA ARG A 285 10.05 -14.46 -9.53
C ARG A 285 10.91 -15.70 -9.33
N ASP A 286 11.67 -15.74 -8.23
CA ASP A 286 12.51 -16.89 -7.89
C ASP A 286 11.64 -18.13 -7.64
N VAL A 287 10.52 -17.97 -6.93
CA VAL A 287 9.59 -19.07 -6.65
C VAL A 287 9.00 -19.66 -7.94
N ILE A 288 8.57 -18.82 -8.88
CA ILE A 288 8.04 -19.25 -10.18
C ILE A 288 9.13 -19.99 -10.98
N GLU A 289 10.35 -19.46 -11.01
CA GLU A 289 11.46 -20.09 -11.72
C GLU A 289 11.79 -21.48 -11.15
N GLN A 290 11.86 -21.61 -9.81
CA GLN A 290 12.17 -22.88 -9.16
C GLN A 290 11.01 -23.89 -9.25
N ALA A 291 9.76 -23.43 -9.17
CA ALA A 291 8.60 -24.27 -9.40
C ALA A 291 8.63 -24.88 -10.81
N ALA A 292 8.97 -24.08 -11.83
CA ALA A 292 9.14 -24.56 -13.21
C ALA A 292 10.28 -25.58 -13.37
N LYS A 293 11.28 -25.56 -12.48
CA LYS A 293 12.37 -26.56 -12.40
C LYS A 293 12.00 -27.80 -11.57
N GLY A 294 10.77 -27.88 -11.06
CA GLY A 294 10.27 -29.03 -10.29
C GLY A 294 10.45 -28.93 -8.77
N ASP A 295 10.76 -27.75 -8.22
CA ASP A 295 10.78 -27.56 -6.76
C ASP A 295 9.36 -27.65 -6.18
N HIS A 296 9.11 -28.72 -5.43
CA HIS A 296 7.80 -29.01 -4.85
C HIS A 296 7.32 -27.94 -3.86
N ARG A 297 8.21 -27.38 -3.03
CA ARG A 297 7.82 -26.38 -2.02
C ARG A 297 7.50 -25.04 -2.68
N CYS A 298 8.20 -24.70 -3.76
CA CYS A 298 7.89 -23.51 -4.55
C CYS A 298 6.55 -23.67 -5.28
N GLN A 299 6.28 -24.83 -5.89
CA GLN A 299 4.98 -25.11 -6.49
C GLN A 299 3.85 -25.03 -5.46
N LEU A 300 4.04 -25.67 -4.29
CA LEU A 300 3.10 -25.62 -3.18
C LEU A 300 2.83 -24.19 -2.70
N ALA A 301 3.87 -23.35 -2.60
CA ALA A 301 3.72 -21.96 -2.19
C ALA A 301 2.82 -21.17 -3.17
N LEU A 302 3.02 -21.35 -4.48
CA LEU A 302 2.19 -20.71 -5.51
C LEU A 302 0.74 -21.20 -5.46
N ASP A 303 0.54 -22.51 -5.26
CA ASP A 303 -0.80 -23.09 -5.19
C ASP A 303 -1.55 -22.63 -3.93
N ILE A 304 -0.88 -22.53 -2.78
CA ILE A 304 -1.45 -21.98 -1.55
C ILE A 304 -1.81 -20.50 -1.72
N GLU A 305 -0.91 -19.70 -2.30
CA GLU A 305 -1.15 -18.27 -2.55
C GLU A 305 -2.38 -18.12 -3.45
N ALA A 306 -2.38 -18.73 -4.64
CA ALA A 306 -3.48 -18.63 -5.59
C ALA A 306 -4.81 -19.15 -5.05
N TYR A 307 -4.81 -20.25 -4.29
CA TYR A 307 -6.00 -20.78 -3.65
C TYR A 307 -6.62 -19.78 -2.66
N ARG A 308 -5.80 -19.11 -1.85
CA ARG A 308 -6.27 -18.08 -0.92
C ARG A 308 -6.76 -16.82 -1.63
N LEU A 309 -6.07 -16.38 -2.69
CA LEU A 309 -6.54 -15.27 -3.54
C LEU A 309 -7.95 -15.58 -4.09
N LYS A 310 -8.15 -16.78 -4.63
CA LYS A 310 -9.44 -17.25 -5.16
C LYS A 310 -10.54 -17.25 -4.10
N LYS A 311 -10.24 -17.73 -2.89
CA LYS A 311 -11.17 -17.69 -1.75
C LYS A 311 -11.62 -16.27 -1.43
N TYR A 312 -10.71 -15.28 -1.41
CA TYR A 312 -11.09 -13.90 -1.15
C TYR A 312 -11.92 -13.30 -2.27
N ILE A 313 -11.64 -13.63 -3.54
CA ILE A 313 -12.50 -13.22 -4.65
C ILE A 313 -13.92 -13.74 -4.41
N GLY A 314 -14.09 -15.03 -4.11
CA GLY A 314 -15.40 -15.61 -3.81
C GLY A 314 -16.09 -14.98 -2.59
N ALA A 315 -15.36 -14.78 -1.49
CA ALA A 315 -15.89 -14.16 -0.28
C ALA A 315 -16.36 -12.72 -0.55
N TYR A 316 -15.56 -11.91 -1.23
CA TYR A 316 -15.91 -10.53 -1.51
C TYR A 316 -16.95 -10.38 -2.60
N MET A 317 -17.05 -11.33 -3.55
CA MET A 317 -18.19 -11.40 -4.46
C MET A 317 -19.51 -11.54 -3.69
N ALA A 318 -19.55 -12.36 -2.65
CA ALA A 318 -20.72 -12.50 -1.80
C ALA A 318 -21.04 -11.21 -1.01
N VAL A 319 -20.01 -10.44 -0.60
CA VAL A 319 -20.17 -9.17 0.12
C VAL A 319 -20.67 -8.05 -0.80
N VAL A 320 -20.07 -7.86 -1.98
CA VAL A 320 -20.42 -6.75 -2.88
C VAL A 320 -21.69 -7.03 -3.71
N GLY A 321 -22.02 -8.30 -3.93
CA GLY A 321 -23.16 -8.74 -4.75
C GLY A 321 -22.81 -8.78 -6.24
N LYS A 322 -23.50 -8.00 -7.08
CA LYS A 322 -23.21 -7.95 -8.52
C LYS A 322 -21.83 -7.34 -8.74
N LEU A 323 -20.83 -8.16 -8.98
CA LEU A 323 -19.45 -7.74 -9.24
C LEU A 323 -19.33 -7.19 -10.67
N ASP A 324 -18.72 -6.01 -10.83
CA ASP A 324 -18.39 -5.44 -12.14
C ASP A 324 -16.96 -5.80 -12.57
N ALA A 325 -16.00 -5.75 -11.63
CA ALA A 325 -14.61 -6.05 -11.95
C ALA A 325 -13.77 -6.61 -10.79
N VAL A 326 -12.76 -7.41 -11.15
CA VAL A 326 -11.58 -7.70 -10.31
C VAL A 326 -10.39 -6.94 -10.87
N VAL A 327 -9.58 -6.33 -10.00
CA VAL A 327 -8.40 -5.54 -10.40
C VAL A 327 -7.16 -6.12 -9.76
N PHE A 328 -6.19 -6.55 -10.55
CA PHE A 328 -4.85 -6.91 -10.06
C PHE A 328 -3.91 -5.71 -10.14
N THR A 329 -3.17 -5.47 -9.06
CA THR A 329 -2.21 -4.37 -8.97
C THR A 329 -1.01 -4.71 -8.08
N ALA A 330 -0.07 -3.77 -7.99
CA ALA A 330 1.21 -3.87 -7.31
C ALA A 330 2.15 -4.91 -7.94
N GLY A 331 3.39 -4.98 -7.44
CA GLY A 331 4.50 -5.63 -8.16
C GLY A 331 4.21 -7.05 -8.66
N VAL A 332 3.60 -7.91 -7.85
CA VAL A 332 3.25 -9.30 -8.25
C VAL A 332 1.94 -9.32 -9.02
N GLY A 333 0.93 -8.51 -8.66
CA GLY A 333 -0.34 -8.48 -9.37
C GLY A 333 -0.21 -7.97 -10.81
N GLU A 334 0.72 -7.04 -11.05
CA GLU A 334 1.06 -6.49 -12.37
C GLU A 334 1.88 -7.46 -13.22
N MET A 335 2.87 -8.12 -12.62
CA MET A 335 3.86 -8.90 -13.37
C MET A 335 3.61 -10.42 -13.35
N GLY A 336 2.77 -10.93 -12.44
CA GLY A 336 2.58 -12.37 -12.21
C GLY A 336 1.40 -12.95 -12.99
N ALA A 337 1.52 -13.09 -14.31
CA ALA A 337 0.44 -13.66 -15.15
C ALA A 337 -0.04 -15.04 -14.67
N ALA A 338 0.88 -15.92 -14.26
CA ALA A 338 0.57 -17.25 -13.75
C ALA A 338 -0.22 -17.22 -12.43
N ILE A 339 0.09 -16.27 -11.54
CA ILE A 339 -0.64 -16.10 -10.26
C ILE A 339 -2.05 -15.58 -10.54
N ARG A 340 -2.20 -14.60 -11.44
CA ARG A 340 -3.53 -14.08 -11.84
C ARG A 340 -4.39 -15.19 -12.41
N GLU A 341 -3.85 -15.98 -13.33
CA GLU A 341 -4.56 -17.09 -13.96
C GLU A 341 -5.03 -18.12 -12.92
N LYS A 342 -4.13 -18.62 -12.07
CA LYS A 342 -4.50 -19.59 -11.01
C LYS A 342 -5.53 -19.03 -10.03
N ALA A 343 -5.47 -17.74 -9.71
CA ALA A 343 -6.40 -17.09 -8.78
C ALA A 343 -7.84 -17.02 -9.33
N ILE A 344 -8.03 -16.92 -10.65
CA ILE A 344 -9.35 -16.81 -11.29
C ILE A 344 -9.78 -18.07 -12.04
N GLU A 345 -8.91 -19.07 -12.16
CA GLU A 345 -9.23 -20.37 -12.78
C GLU A 345 -10.49 -20.99 -12.15
N GLY A 346 -11.43 -21.44 -12.98
CA GLY A 346 -12.66 -22.06 -12.51
C GLY A 346 -13.75 -21.07 -12.09
N LEU A 347 -13.54 -19.75 -12.26
CA LEU A 347 -14.54 -18.71 -11.97
C LEU A 347 -15.40 -18.33 -13.20
N GLU A 348 -15.36 -19.13 -14.28
CA GLU A 348 -16.17 -18.91 -15.48
C GLU A 348 -17.67 -18.98 -15.16
N HIS A 349 -18.05 -19.89 -14.25
CA HIS A 349 -19.43 -20.08 -13.79
C HIS A 349 -20.00 -18.86 -13.03
N VAL A 350 -19.15 -17.95 -12.55
CA VAL A 350 -19.54 -16.67 -11.95
C VAL A 350 -19.27 -15.47 -12.88
N GLY A 351 -18.98 -15.74 -14.15
CA GLY A 351 -18.87 -14.72 -15.20
C GLY A 351 -17.49 -14.10 -15.37
N ILE A 352 -16.41 -14.74 -14.90
CA ILE A 352 -15.03 -14.33 -15.19
C ILE A 352 -14.46 -15.24 -16.28
N CYS A 353 -14.36 -14.72 -17.51
CA CYS A 353 -13.84 -15.44 -18.67
C CYS A 353 -12.47 -14.87 -19.08
N LEU A 354 -11.39 -15.54 -18.68
CA LEU A 354 -10.01 -15.09 -18.93
C LEU A 354 -9.62 -15.24 -20.41
N ASP A 355 -8.97 -14.23 -20.96
CA ASP A 355 -8.20 -14.32 -22.21
C ASP A 355 -6.72 -14.53 -21.83
N ARG A 356 -6.20 -15.74 -22.09
CA ARG A 356 -4.84 -16.13 -21.71
C ARG A 356 -3.76 -15.32 -22.43
N GLU A 357 -3.99 -14.95 -23.68
CA GLU A 357 -3.02 -14.15 -24.46
C GLU A 357 -2.97 -12.72 -23.93
N ARG A 358 -4.13 -12.10 -23.67
CA ARG A 358 -4.19 -10.78 -23.02
C ARG A 358 -3.55 -10.81 -21.63
N ASN A 359 -3.79 -11.86 -20.84
CA ASN A 359 -3.19 -12.02 -19.52
C ASN A 359 -1.66 -12.08 -19.58
N ALA A 360 -1.10 -12.88 -20.48
CA ALA A 360 0.35 -12.98 -20.67
C ALA A 360 0.94 -11.64 -21.14
N GLY A 361 0.24 -10.94 -22.05
CA GLY A 361 0.64 -9.63 -22.57
C GLY A 361 0.51 -8.46 -21.57
N ALA A 362 -0.13 -8.66 -20.42
CA ALA A 362 -0.37 -7.62 -19.41
C ALA A 362 0.77 -7.47 -18.38
N MET A 363 1.91 -8.15 -18.55
CA MET A 363 3.08 -8.06 -17.65
C MET A 363 3.87 -6.76 -17.86
N THR A 364 3.27 -5.63 -17.52
CA THR A 364 3.86 -4.30 -17.72
C THR A 364 3.38 -3.31 -16.65
N ARG A 365 4.23 -2.34 -16.32
CA ARG A 365 3.89 -1.22 -15.42
C ARG A 365 3.44 0.04 -16.15
N LYS A 366 3.50 0.01 -17.49
CA LYS A 366 3.33 1.21 -18.33
C LYS A 366 1.90 1.45 -18.81
N ARG A 367 1.02 0.44 -18.73
CA ARG A 367 -0.36 0.55 -19.23
C ARG A 367 -1.32 -0.26 -18.38
N GLU A 368 -2.58 0.17 -18.40
CA GLU A 368 -3.73 -0.56 -17.90
C GLU A 368 -4.15 -1.60 -18.94
N SER A 369 -4.54 -2.80 -18.52
CA SER A 369 -4.88 -3.91 -19.43
C SER A 369 -6.14 -4.63 -19.00
N LEU A 370 -7.08 -4.84 -19.93
CA LEU A 370 -8.18 -5.79 -19.77
C LEU A 370 -7.68 -7.19 -20.12
N ILE A 371 -7.88 -8.16 -19.23
CA ILE A 371 -7.39 -9.54 -19.42
C ILE A 371 -8.52 -10.57 -19.57
N THR A 372 -9.79 -10.15 -19.55
CA THR A 372 -10.90 -11.02 -19.92
C THR A 372 -11.25 -10.90 -21.40
N THR A 373 -12.02 -11.85 -21.89
CA THR A 373 -12.72 -11.73 -23.18
C THR A 373 -13.71 -10.57 -23.16
N ASP A 374 -14.10 -10.09 -24.34
CA ASP A 374 -14.98 -8.93 -24.48
C ASP A 374 -16.41 -9.22 -23.97
N ASP A 375 -16.85 -10.47 -24.07
CA ASP A 375 -18.14 -10.98 -23.62
C ASP A 375 -18.19 -11.38 -22.12
N SER A 376 -17.04 -11.40 -21.43
CA SER A 376 -16.99 -11.71 -19.98
C SER A 376 -17.90 -10.78 -19.17
N PRO A 377 -18.90 -11.30 -18.42
CA PRO A 377 -19.81 -10.46 -17.61
C PRO A 377 -19.11 -9.64 -16.54
N VAL A 378 -18.09 -10.22 -15.88
CA VAL A 378 -17.21 -9.56 -14.93
C VAL A 378 -15.89 -9.26 -15.63
N LYS A 379 -15.41 -8.03 -15.55
CA LYS A 379 -14.12 -7.65 -16.15
C LYS A 379 -12.97 -7.96 -15.20
N VAL A 380 -11.81 -8.31 -15.75
CA VAL A 380 -10.58 -8.38 -14.96
C VAL A 380 -9.56 -7.45 -15.56
N PHE A 381 -9.07 -6.52 -14.76
CA PHE A 381 -8.07 -5.55 -15.15
C PHE A 381 -6.74 -5.81 -14.46
N VAL A 382 -5.65 -5.48 -15.14
CA VAL A 382 -4.34 -5.25 -14.55
C VAL A 382 -4.08 -3.75 -14.61
N ILE A 383 -4.09 -3.09 -13.46
CA ILE A 383 -3.94 -1.64 -13.34
C ILE A 383 -2.75 -1.39 -12.44
N PRO A 384 -1.61 -0.93 -12.98
CA PRO A 384 -0.47 -0.67 -12.12
C PRO A 384 -0.73 0.57 -11.25
N THR A 385 -0.52 0.42 -9.93
CA THR A 385 -0.93 1.44 -8.93
C THR A 385 -0.06 2.69 -9.00
N ASP A 386 -0.61 3.82 -8.58
CA ASP A 386 0.08 5.10 -8.44
C ASP A 386 -0.29 5.75 -7.10
N GLU A 387 0.27 5.23 -6.00
CA GLU A 387 -0.03 5.74 -4.66
C GLU A 387 0.47 7.19 -4.51
N GLU A 388 1.62 7.50 -5.11
CA GLU A 388 2.25 8.82 -5.04
C GLU A 388 1.41 9.91 -5.73
N LEU A 389 0.69 9.58 -6.81
CA LEU A 389 -0.26 10.51 -7.42
C LEU A 389 -1.43 10.82 -6.48
N VAL A 390 -2.03 9.82 -5.81
CA VAL A 390 -3.08 10.04 -4.80
C VAL A 390 -2.59 10.98 -3.70
N PHE A 391 -1.40 10.70 -3.18
CA PHE A 391 -0.77 11.53 -2.15
C PHE A 391 -0.62 12.98 -2.61
N THR A 392 -0.09 13.18 -3.80
CA THR A 392 0.17 14.51 -4.34
C THR A 392 -1.13 15.28 -4.57
N GLU A 393 -2.15 14.61 -5.13
CA GLU A 393 -3.47 15.22 -5.35
C GLU A 393 -4.13 15.61 -4.04
N ASP A 394 -4.13 14.75 -3.03
CA ASP A 394 -4.66 15.04 -1.70
C ASP A 394 -3.95 16.26 -1.08
N VAL A 395 -2.61 16.31 -1.12
CA VAL A 395 -1.83 17.44 -0.60
C VAL A 395 -2.24 18.74 -1.29
N VAL A 396 -2.25 18.76 -2.63
CA VAL A 396 -2.58 19.96 -3.39
C VAL A 396 -4.02 20.40 -3.15
N ALA A 397 -4.95 19.45 -3.10
CA ALA A 397 -6.35 19.72 -2.85
C ALA A 397 -6.59 20.33 -1.46
N ILE A 398 -5.86 19.85 -0.44
CA ILE A 398 -5.89 20.38 0.93
C ILE A 398 -5.31 21.80 0.98
N LEU A 399 -4.19 22.06 0.30
CA LEU A 399 -3.63 23.42 0.23
C LEU A 399 -4.59 24.41 -0.40
N ASN A 400 -5.33 23.98 -1.41
CA ASN A 400 -6.30 24.81 -2.12
C ASN A 400 -7.66 24.90 -1.42
N GLY A 401 -7.87 24.18 -0.30
CA GLY A 401 -9.15 24.16 0.41
C GLY A 401 -10.28 23.47 -0.37
N THR A 402 -9.93 22.54 -1.26
CA THR A 402 -10.87 21.83 -2.16
C THR A 402 -11.08 20.37 -1.81
N TYR A 403 -10.27 19.83 -0.90
CA TYR A 403 -10.39 18.43 -0.46
C TYR A 403 -11.49 18.28 0.59
N THR A 404 -12.34 17.27 0.41
CA THR A 404 -13.39 16.90 1.37
C THR A 404 -13.22 15.45 1.80
N ASP A 405 -13.55 14.53 0.90
CA ASP A 405 -13.38 13.09 1.03
C ASP A 405 -13.10 12.47 -0.34
N HIS A 406 -12.73 11.18 -0.37
CA HIS A 406 -12.36 10.51 -1.60
C HIS A 406 -13.54 10.26 -2.56
N MET A 407 -14.78 10.37 -2.11
CA MET A 407 -15.98 10.20 -2.95
C MET A 407 -16.36 11.49 -3.67
N GLN A 408 -16.22 12.63 -3.00
CA GLN A 408 -16.56 13.94 -3.55
C GLN A 408 -15.40 14.59 -4.30
N PHE A 409 -14.15 14.33 -3.88
CA PHE A 409 -12.99 14.90 -4.54
C PHE A 409 -12.79 14.30 -5.94
N GLU A 410 -12.69 15.18 -6.94
CA GLU A 410 -12.48 14.82 -8.34
C GLU A 410 -10.99 14.66 -8.65
N TYR A 411 -10.47 13.45 -8.40
CA TYR A 411 -9.12 13.09 -8.78
C TYR A 411 -8.89 13.22 -10.30
N SER A 412 -7.72 13.72 -10.70
CA SER A 412 -7.35 13.86 -12.10
C SER A 412 -7.31 12.50 -12.82
N PHE A 413 -6.89 11.45 -12.11
CA PHE A 413 -6.90 10.09 -12.61
C PHE A 413 -8.28 9.45 -12.66
N ALA A 414 -9.35 10.09 -12.16
CA ALA A 414 -10.72 9.60 -12.33
C ALA A 414 -11.38 10.08 -13.64
N LYS A 415 -10.64 10.79 -14.49
CA LYS A 415 -11.10 11.29 -15.79
C LYS A 415 -10.78 10.32 -16.92
N ALA A 416 -11.60 10.32 -17.97
CA ALA A 416 -11.45 9.41 -19.11
C ALA A 416 -10.20 9.73 -19.95
N GLU A 417 -9.84 11.00 -20.02
CA GLU A 417 -8.67 11.53 -20.72
C GLU A 417 -7.34 11.32 -19.97
N PHE A 418 -7.37 10.79 -18.74
CA PHE A 418 -6.15 10.52 -18.00
C PHE A 418 -5.31 9.45 -18.69
N VAL A 419 -4.07 9.82 -19.02
CA VAL A 419 -3.05 8.91 -19.52
C VAL A 419 -1.94 8.86 -18.49
N ARG A 420 -1.59 7.64 -18.07
CA ARG A 420 -0.44 7.45 -17.18
C ARG A 420 0.84 7.81 -17.93
N GLY A 421 1.64 8.70 -17.33
CA GLY A 421 2.94 9.16 -17.85
C GLY A 421 4.07 8.16 -17.71
#